data_AF-A0A7W1DKF4-F1
#
_entry.id   AF-A0A7W1DKF4-F1
#
_cell.length_a   1.000
_cell.length_b   1.000
_cell.length_c   1.000
_cell.angle_alpha   90.00
_cell.angle_beta   90.00
_cell.angle_gamma   90.00
#
_symmetry.space_group_name_H-M   'P 1'
#
loop_
_entity.id
_entity.type
_entity.pdbx_description
1 polymer ?
#
loop_
_entity_poly.entity_id
_entity_poly.type
_entity_poly.pdbx_seq_one_letter_code
_entity_poly.pdbx_strand_id
1 'polypeptide(L)'
;MRPRATQRPRRLPRGLGAKLFLSHFLVVLVAVLTLLMAVLIIAPIIFGQFEPALLLAGTDDTPAEAFGQTLLYSLLVAGVVATVAAALASLFISRRFVEPLRYVLAATSRIASGRYGERVPVRDADELGELSQSFNAMARALEEAERRRMEVISDVSHELRTPLSTIRGYMEGL
;
A
#
# COMPACT_ATOMS: atom_id res chain seq x y z
N MET A 1 -36.28 -12.45 30.28
CA MET A 1 -36.26 -12.56 28.81
C MET A 1 -34.91 -12.05 28.31
N ARG A 2 -34.01 -12.92 27.85
CA ARG A 2 -32.65 -12.54 27.41
C ARG A 2 -32.63 -12.48 25.87
N PRO A 3 -32.25 -11.36 25.23
CA PRO A 3 -32.17 -11.31 23.77
C PRO A 3 -30.93 -12.07 23.30
N ARG A 4 -31.14 -13.00 22.36
CA ARG A 4 -30.10 -13.74 21.64
C ARG A 4 -29.33 -12.78 20.74
N ALA A 5 -28.06 -12.55 21.05
CA ALA A 5 -27.14 -11.87 20.16
C ALA A 5 -26.93 -12.72 18.90
N THR A 6 -27.39 -12.21 17.77
CA THR A 6 -27.13 -12.71 16.43
C THR A 6 -25.63 -12.73 16.16
N GLN A 7 -25.04 -13.93 16.14
CA GLN A 7 -23.67 -14.12 15.65
C GLN A 7 -23.66 -13.79 14.15
N ARG A 8 -23.09 -12.63 13.79
CA ARG A 8 -22.80 -12.31 12.39
C ARG A 8 -21.77 -13.31 11.87
N PRO A 9 -21.92 -13.86 10.65
CA PRO A 9 -20.97 -14.81 10.11
C PRO A 9 -19.60 -14.14 9.98
N ARG A 10 -18.57 -14.76 10.58
CA ARG A 10 -17.16 -14.41 10.37
C ARG A 10 -16.85 -14.59 8.89
N ARG A 11 -16.93 -13.50 8.12
CA ARG A 11 -16.39 -13.47 6.75
C ARG A 11 -14.88 -13.72 6.87
N LEU A 12 -14.40 -14.78 6.22
CA LEU A 12 -12.97 -15.09 6.11
C LEU A 12 -12.20 -13.80 5.78
N PRO A 13 -11.20 -13.39 6.59
CA PRO A 13 -10.43 -12.20 6.27
C PRO A 13 -9.67 -12.52 4.99
N ARG A 14 -10.04 -11.89 3.87
CA ARG A 14 -9.16 -11.76 2.72
C ARG A 14 -8.09 -10.73 3.10
N GLY A 15 -7.21 -11.14 4.02
CA GLY A 15 -6.22 -10.27 4.62
C GLY A 15 -5.33 -9.65 3.56
N LEU A 16 -4.96 -8.40 3.79
CA LEU A 16 -4.00 -7.60 3.04
C LEU A 16 -2.70 -8.39 2.85
N GLY A 17 -2.26 -9.10 3.90
CA GLY A 17 -1.09 -9.97 3.85
C GLY A 17 -1.22 -11.09 2.82
N ALA A 18 -2.40 -11.71 2.69
CA ALA A 18 -2.64 -12.74 1.69
C ALA A 18 -2.65 -12.17 0.26
N LYS A 19 -3.18 -10.97 0.05
CA LYS A 19 -3.15 -10.28 -1.26
C LYS A 19 -1.73 -9.86 -1.65
N LEU A 20 -0.96 -9.34 -0.69
CA LEU A 20 0.43 -8.96 -0.89
C LEU A 20 1.26 -10.19 -1.26
N PHE A 21 1.13 -11.26 -0.46
CA PHE A 21 1.78 -12.54 -0.70
C PHE A 21 1.41 -13.10 -2.07
N LEU A 22 0.12 -13.09 -2.44
CA LEU A 22 -0.33 -13.57 -3.74
C LEU A 22 0.25 -12.74 -4.91
N SER A 23 0.35 -11.41 -4.77
CA SER A 23 0.96 -10.57 -5.81
C SER A 23 2.46 -10.82 -5.96
N HIS A 24 3.21 -10.95 -4.85
CA HIS A 24 4.64 -11.24 -4.89
C HIS A 24 4.90 -12.67 -5.38
N PHE A 25 4.10 -13.62 -4.93
CA PHE A 25 4.15 -15.00 -5.38
C PHE A 25 3.90 -15.08 -6.90
N LEU A 26 2.91 -14.35 -7.41
CA LEU A 26 2.64 -14.28 -8.85
C LEU A 26 3.83 -13.67 -9.61
N VAL A 27 4.44 -12.59 -9.11
CA VAL A 27 5.61 -11.95 -9.73
C VAL A 27 6.80 -12.89 -9.76
N VAL A 28 7.10 -13.57 -8.65
CA VAL A 28 8.19 -14.54 -8.56
C VAL A 28 7.90 -15.73 -9.48
N LEU A 29 6.66 -16.23 -9.50
CA LEU A 29 6.24 -17.32 -10.36
C LEU A 29 6.43 -16.95 -11.84
N VAL A 30 5.99 -15.76 -12.27
CA VAL A 30 6.17 -15.27 -13.64
C VAL A 30 7.64 -15.11 -13.97
N ALA A 31 8.46 -14.55 -13.07
CA ALA A 31 9.90 -14.38 -13.29
C ALA A 31 10.61 -15.74 -13.44
N VAL A 32 10.30 -16.70 -12.57
CA VAL A 32 10.86 -18.06 -12.62
C VAL A 32 10.40 -18.80 -13.88
N LEU A 33 9.12 -18.75 -14.23
CA LEU A 33 8.61 -19.35 -15.44
C LEU A 33 9.24 -18.74 -16.68
N THR A 34 9.45 -17.43 -16.71
CA THR A 34 10.10 -16.77 -17.86
C THR A 34 11.56 -17.18 -17.96
N LEU A 35 12.30 -17.21 -16.85
CA LEU A 35 13.69 -17.70 -16.83
C LEU A 35 13.76 -19.16 -17.31
N LEU A 36 12.87 -20.02 -16.80
CA LEU A 36 12.80 -21.44 -17.16
C LEU A 36 12.49 -21.59 -18.66
N MET A 37 11.49 -20.88 -19.17
CA MET A 37 11.10 -20.92 -20.59
C MET A 37 12.19 -20.38 -21.49
N ALA A 38 12.88 -19.30 -21.10
CA ALA A 38 14.00 -18.76 -21.86
C ALA A 38 15.11 -19.80 -22.01
N VAL A 39 15.50 -20.48 -20.92
CA VAL A 39 16.53 -21.54 -20.97
C VAL A 39 16.05 -22.74 -21.79
N LEU A 40 14.83 -23.22 -21.56
CA LEU A 40 14.30 -24.41 -22.23
C LEU A 40 14.00 -24.20 -23.72
N ILE A 41 13.78 -22.97 -24.18
CA ILE A 41 13.50 -22.66 -25.58
C ILE A 41 14.77 -22.22 -26.31
N ILE A 42 15.53 -21.27 -25.74
CA ILE A 42 16.67 -20.67 -26.42
C ILE A 42 17.82 -21.67 -26.53
N ALA A 43 18.12 -22.45 -25.48
CA ALA A 43 19.22 -23.40 -25.51
C ALA A 43 19.08 -24.47 -26.62
N PRO A 44 17.96 -25.21 -26.75
CA PRO A 44 17.84 -26.22 -27.80
C PRO A 44 17.61 -25.63 -29.19
N ILE A 45 16.96 -24.47 -29.31
CA ILE A 45 16.84 -23.81 -30.63
C ILE A 45 18.23 -23.50 -31.15
N ILE A 46 19.07 -22.85 -30.35
CA ILE A 46 20.40 -22.43 -30.78
C ILE A 46 21.30 -23.65 -30.99
N PHE A 47 21.43 -24.56 -30.01
CA PHE A 47 22.21 -25.80 -30.18
C PHE A 47 21.76 -26.63 -31.38
N GLY A 48 20.44 -26.77 -31.59
CA GLY A 48 19.88 -27.54 -32.70
C GLY A 48 20.18 -26.97 -34.09
N GLN A 49 20.46 -25.66 -34.21
CA GLN A 49 20.88 -25.06 -35.50
C GLN A 49 22.36 -25.27 -35.77
N PHE A 50 23.18 -25.45 -34.72
CA PHE A 50 24.63 -25.61 -34.83
C PHE A 50 25.07 -27.08 -34.99
N GLU A 51 24.31 -28.04 -34.47
CA GLU A 51 24.57 -29.50 -34.60
C GLU A 51 24.92 -29.97 -36.04
N PRO A 52 24.10 -29.69 -37.09
CA PRO A 52 24.41 -30.16 -38.44
C PRO A 52 25.60 -29.41 -39.07
N ALA A 53 25.83 -28.16 -38.69
CA ALA A 53 26.97 -27.38 -39.16
C ALA A 53 28.28 -27.86 -38.52
N LEU A 54 28.25 -28.22 -37.23
CA LEU A 54 29.40 -28.70 -36.46
C LEU A 54 29.87 -30.10 -36.93
N LEU A 55 28.92 -30.98 -37.27
CA LEU A 55 29.21 -32.31 -37.83
C LEU A 55 29.81 -32.27 -39.24
N LEU A 56 29.50 -31.23 -40.03
CA LEU A 56 29.98 -31.06 -41.40
C LEU A 56 31.25 -30.21 -41.51
N ALA A 57 31.51 -29.31 -40.54
CA ALA A 57 32.60 -28.36 -40.62
C ALA A 57 33.97 -28.95 -40.26
N GLY A 58 34.04 -29.98 -39.40
CA GLY A 58 35.32 -30.58 -39.01
C GLY A 58 36.33 -29.60 -38.41
N THR A 59 35.87 -28.48 -37.85
CA THR A 59 36.72 -27.38 -37.38
C THR A 59 36.87 -27.35 -35.86
N ASP A 60 38.05 -26.91 -35.43
CA ASP A 60 38.56 -26.69 -34.08
C ASP A 60 37.81 -25.59 -33.27
N ASP A 61 36.62 -25.17 -33.70
CA ASP A 61 35.84 -24.15 -32.98
C ASP A 61 35.24 -24.78 -31.72
N THR A 62 35.88 -24.48 -30.60
CA THR A 62 35.58 -25.15 -29.33
C THR A 62 34.10 -24.96 -28.96
N PRO A 63 33.37 -26.03 -28.60
CA PRO A 63 31.97 -25.98 -28.16
C PRO A 63 31.72 -24.97 -27.01
N ALA A 64 32.78 -24.51 -26.35
CA ALA A 64 32.76 -23.51 -25.29
C ALA A 64 32.32 -22.11 -25.77
N GLU A 65 32.70 -21.66 -26.97
CA GLU A 65 32.38 -20.29 -27.43
C GLU A 65 30.91 -20.12 -27.83
N ALA A 66 30.35 -21.10 -28.56
CA ALA A 66 28.92 -21.14 -28.91
C ALA A 66 28.02 -21.28 -27.67
N PHE A 67 28.47 -22.06 -26.68
CA PHE A 67 27.79 -22.16 -25.38
C PHE A 67 27.80 -20.82 -24.64
N GLY A 68 28.94 -20.11 -24.62
CA GLY A 68 29.06 -18.81 -23.97
C GLY A 68 28.12 -17.74 -24.54
N GLN A 69 28.00 -17.65 -25.87
CA GLN A 69 27.09 -16.70 -26.51
C GLN A 69 25.61 -17.03 -26.25
N THR A 70 25.24 -18.31 -26.29
CA THR A 70 23.89 -18.79 -25.95
C THR A 70 23.52 -18.44 -24.51
N LEU A 71 24.47 -18.65 -23.60
CA LEU A 71 24.30 -18.32 -22.18
C LEU A 71 24.12 -16.80 -21.99
N LEU A 72 24.91 -15.97 -22.69
CA LEU A 72 24.80 -14.51 -22.60
C LEU A 72 23.44 -14.00 -23.10
N TYR A 73 22.98 -14.45 -24.28
CA TYR A 73 21.68 -14.03 -24.81
C TYR A 73 20.51 -14.44 -23.91
N SER A 74 20.52 -15.68 -23.40
CA SER A 74 19.48 -16.15 -22.48
C SER A 74 19.50 -15.36 -21.16
N LEU A 75 20.67 -15.01 -20.62
CA LEU A 75 20.80 -14.14 -19.45
C LEU A 75 20.27 -12.73 -19.71
N LEU A 76 20.58 -12.15 -20.87
CA LEU A 76 20.10 -10.81 -21.23
C LEU A 76 18.58 -10.76 -21.35
N VAL A 77 17.97 -11.71 -22.07
CA VAL A 77 16.52 -11.80 -22.21
C VAL A 77 15.85 -12.01 -20.85
N ALA A 78 16.37 -12.96 -20.05
CA ALA A 78 15.84 -13.21 -18.71
C ALA A 78 15.98 -11.98 -17.80
N GLY A 79 17.11 -11.28 -17.87
CA GLY A 79 17.37 -10.05 -17.13
C GLY A 79 16.35 -8.96 -17.47
N VAL A 80 16.12 -8.70 -18.76
CA VAL A 80 15.13 -7.71 -19.22
C VAL A 80 13.73 -8.06 -18.70
N VAL A 81 13.30 -9.32 -18.82
CA VAL A 81 11.97 -9.71 -18.34
C VAL A 81 11.87 -9.60 -16.81
N ALA A 82 12.90 -10.01 -16.08
CA ALA A 82 12.94 -9.88 -14.63
C ALA A 82 12.85 -8.40 -14.18
N THR A 83 13.55 -7.49 -14.86
CA THR A 83 13.48 -6.05 -14.60
C THR A 83 12.07 -5.50 -14.84
N VAL A 84 11.44 -5.87 -15.96
CA VAL A 84 10.06 -5.43 -16.26
C VAL A 84 9.08 -5.96 -15.22
N ALA A 85 9.18 -7.24 -14.84
CA ALA A 85 8.32 -7.84 -13.82
C ALA A 85 8.50 -7.14 -12.45
N ALA A 86 9.74 -6.86 -12.05
CA ALA A 86 10.05 -6.14 -10.82
C ALA A 86 9.50 -4.70 -10.83
N ALA A 87 9.61 -4.00 -11.96
CA ALA A 87 9.04 -2.65 -12.12
C ALA A 87 7.51 -2.65 -11.98
N LEU A 88 6.83 -3.61 -12.61
CA LEU A 88 5.38 -3.77 -12.50
C LEU A 88 4.94 -4.09 -11.06
N ALA A 89 5.67 -4.98 -10.38
CA ALA A 89 5.43 -5.30 -8.97
C ALA A 89 5.60 -4.07 -8.07
N SER A 90 6.68 -3.32 -8.27
CA SER A 90 6.97 -2.09 -7.51
C SER A 90 5.86 -1.04 -7.71
N LEU A 91 5.40 -0.84 -8.95
CA LEU A 91 4.28 0.06 -9.25
C LEU A 91 2.98 -0.38 -8.58
N PHE A 92 2.70 -1.69 -8.59
CA PHE A 92 1.53 -2.25 -7.92
C PHE A 92 1.59 -2.02 -6.40
N ILE A 93 2.73 -2.29 -5.76
CA ILE A 93 2.92 -2.12 -4.33
C ILE A 93 2.80 -0.65 -3.93
N SER A 94 3.45 0.24 -4.68
CA SER A 94 3.43 1.67 -4.42
C SER A 94 2.00 2.22 -4.42
N ARG A 95 1.21 1.93 -5.46
CA ARG A 95 -0.17 2.39 -5.58
C ARG A 95 -1.12 1.74 -4.57
N ARG A 96 -0.89 0.47 -4.23
CA ARG A 96 -1.84 -0.31 -3.41
C ARG A 96 -1.62 -0.17 -1.91
N PHE A 97 -0.37 0.05 -1.47
CA PHE A 97 -0.03 0.07 -0.04
C PHE A 97 0.60 1.39 0.38
N VAL A 98 1.61 1.86 -0.35
CA VAL A 98 2.39 3.04 0.06
C VAL A 98 1.57 4.31 -0.03
N GLU A 99 0.82 4.50 -1.12
CA GLU A 99 0.03 5.71 -1.35
C GLU A 99 -1.09 5.89 -0.29
N PRO A 100 -1.94 4.88 0.02
CA PRO A 100 -2.91 4.99 1.13
C PRO A 100 -2.28 5.29 2.49
N LEU A 101 -1.14 4.67 2.81
CA LEU A 101 -0.44 4.92 4.07
C LEU A 101 0.07 6.37 4.16
N ARG A 102 0.58 6.92 3.05
CA ARG A 102 1.00 8.32 2.99
C ARG A 102 -0.17 9.28 3.20
N TYR A 103 -1.36 8.96 2.69
CA TYR A 103 -2.56 9.77 2.94
C TYR A 103 -2.92 9.79 4.43
N VAL A 104 -2.92 8.64 5.10
CA VAL A 104 -3.19 8.55 6.54
C VAL A 104 -2.13 9.31 7.33
N LEU A 105 -0.85 9.11 7.03
CA LEU A 105 0.25 9.81 7.71
C LEU A 105 0.13 11.33 7.58
N ALA A 106 -0.17 11.81 6.37
CA ALA A 106 -0.38 13.23 6.12
C ALA A 106 -1.60 13.75 6.90
N ALA A 107 -2.73 13.03 6.87
CA ALA A 107 -3.93 13.41 7.61
C ALA A 107 -3.68 13.46 9.12
N THR A 108 -2.91 12.51 9.68
CA THR A 108 -2.50 12.53 11.09
C THR A 108 -1.73 13.80 11.44
N SER A 109 -0.78 14.22 10.60
CA SER A 109 -0.05 15.48 10.81
C SER A 109 -0.97 16.70 10.78
N ARG A 110 -1.99 16.70 9.91
CA ARG A 110 -2.99 17.78 9.84
C ARG A 110 -3.87 17.82 11.10
N ILE A 111 -4.30 16.66 11.61
CA ILE A 111 -5.00 16.55 12.89
C ILE A 111 -4.13 17.06 14.04
N ALA A 112 -2.85 16.70 14.09
CA ALA A 112 -1.92 17.17 15.11
C ALA A 112 -1.75 18.71 15.10
N SER A 113 -1.98 19.35 13.95
CA SER A 113 -2.02 20.82 13.83
C SER A 113 -3.37 21.46 14.14
N GLY A 114 -4.33 20.71 14.70
CA GLY A 114 -5.66 21.20 15.10
C GLY A 114 -6.76 21.09 14.03
N ARG A 115 -6.48 20.50 12.85
CA ARG A 115 -7.51 20.30 11.81
C ARG A 115 -8.28 19.00 12.05
N TYR A 116 -9.17 18.99 13.04
CA TYR A 116 -9.90 17.80 13.48
C TYR A 116 -10.97 17.28 12.50
N GLY A 117 -11.40 18.11 11.54
CA GLY A 117 -12.35 17.72 10.48
C GLY A 117 -11.74 16.85 9.36
N GLU A 118 -10.43 16.57 9.40
CA GLU A 118 -9.74 15.77 8.39
C GLU A 118 -10.24 14.32 8.33
N ARG A 119 -10.38 13.78 7.12
CA ARG A 119 -10.83 12.41 6.86
C ARG A 119 -10.02 11.78 5.74
N VAL A 120 -9.87 10.46 5.81
CA VAL A 120 -9.22 9.66 4.77
C VAL A 120 -10.22 8.76 4.05
N PRO A 121 -10.05 8.52 2.74
CA PRO A 121 -10.95 7.68 1.97
C PRO A 121 -10.82 6.20 2.37
N VAL A 122 -11.94 5.53 2.62
CA VAL A 122 -12.00 4.09 2.91
C VAL A 122 -12.28 3.36 1.59
N ARG A 123 -11.25 2.78 0.98
CA ARG A 123 -11.35 2.17 -0.36
C ARG A 123 -11.52 0.66 -0.32
N ASP A 124 -11.01 0.01 0.73
CA ASP A 124 -10.89 -1.44 0.79
C ASP A 124 -11.55 -2.01 2.04
N ALA A 125 -11.95 -3.28 1.98
CA ALA A 125 -12.49 -4.03 3.12
C ALA A 125 -11.42 -4.94 3.76
N ASP A 126 -10.16 -4.54 3.65
CA ASP A 126 -9.01 -5.17 4.28
C ASP A 126 -8.43 -4.28 5.39
N GLU A 127 -7.28 -4.66 5.92
CA GLU A 127 -6.61 -4.05 7.07
C GLU A 127 -6.28 -2.57 6.84
N LEU A 128 -6.01 -2.14 5.59
CA LEU A 128 -5.83 -0.72 5.27
C LEU A 128 -7.16 0.04 5.31
N GLY A 129 -8.24 -0.61 4.90
CA GLY A 129 -9.60 -0.11 5.08
C GLY A 129 -9.97 0.04 6.55
N GLU A 130 -9.66 -0.96 7.36
CA GLU A 130 -9.88 -0.94 8.81
C GLU A 130 -9.06 0.15 9.50
N LEU A 131 -7.80 0.34 9.10
CA LEU A 131 -6.96 1.45 9.54
C LEU A 131 -7.61 2.80 9.20
N SER A 132 -8.10 2.96 7.96
CA SER A 132 -8.75 4.19 7.50
C SER A 132 -10.04 4.48 8.28
N GLN A 133 -10.84 3.45 8.57
CA GLN A 133 -12.04 3.56 9.40
C GLN A 133 -11.69 3.95 10.83
N SER A 134 -10.67 3.31 11.42
CA SER A 134 -10.19 3.59 12.77
C SER A 134 -9.66 5.00 12.91
N PHE A 135 -8.87 5.47 11.92
CA PHE A 135 -8.41 6.86 11.84
C PHE A 135 -9.59 7.84 11.81
N ASN A 136 -10.58 7.62 10.93
CA ASN A 136 -11.74 8.50 10.83
C ASN A 136 -12.60 8.50 12.11
N ALA A 137 -12.67 7.37 12.83
CA ALA A 137 -13.34 7.30 14.12
C ALA A 137 -12.61 8.13 15.19
N MET A 138 -11.29 8.02 15.28
CA MET A 138 -10.46 8.85 16.15
C MET A 138 -10.60 10.34 15.82
N ALA A 139 -10.54 10.70 14.53
CA ALA A 139 -10.68 12.08 14.09
C ALA A 139 -12.04 12.69 14.49
N ARG A 140 -13.14 11.94 14.35
CA ARG A 140 -14.47 12.35 14.82
C ARG A 140 -14.52 12.57 16.33
N ALA A 141 -13.96 11.64 17.11
CA ALA A 141 -13.94 11.77 18.56
C ALA A 141 -13.19 13.03 19.02
N LEU A 142 -12.09 13.36 18.34
CA LEU A 142 -11.29 14.55 18.64
C LEU A 142 -12.01 15.85 18.25
N GLU A 143 -12.70 15.86 17.10
CA GLU A 143 -13.54 16.98 16.68
C GLU A 143 -14.70 17.25 17.65
N GLU A 144 -15.38 16.19 18.10
CA GLU A 144 -16.42 16.31 19.11
C GLU A 144 -15.88 16.82 20.46
N ALA A 145 -14.70 16.37 20.88
CA ALA A 145 -14.07 16.83 22.10
C ALA A 145 -13.72 18.33 22.04
N GLU A 146 -13.16 18.80 20.92
CA GLU A 146 -12.86 20.23 20.74
C GLU A 146 -14.15 21.07 20.69
N ARG A 147 -15.20 20.58 20.02
CA ARG A 147 -16.49 21.28 20.01
C ARG A 147 -17.06 21.46 21.41
N ARG A 148 -17.08 20.41 22.24
CA ARG A 148 -17.54 20.49 23.63
C ARG A 148 -16.69 21.46 24.45
N ARG A 149 -15.38 21.48 24.23
CA ARG A 149 -14.47 22.43 24.89
C ARG A 149 -14.82 23.88 24.53
N MET A 150 -15.11 24.17 23.27
CA MET A 150 -15.51 25.51 22.83
C MET A 150 -16.88 25.91 23.38
N GLU A 151 -17.84 24.99 23.45
CA GLU A 151 -19.15 25.22 24.07
C GLU A 151 -18.99 25.63 25.55
N VAL A 152 -18.18 24.90 26.33
CA VAL A 152 -17.90 25.25 27.73
C VAL A 152 -17.25 26.63 27.86
N ILE A 153 -16.28 26.97 27.02
CA ILE A 153 -15.63 28.29 27.05
C ILE A 153 -16.64 29.40 26.74
N SER A 154 -17.54 29.16 25.78
CA SER A 154 -18.60 30.10 25.41
C SER A 154 -19.57 30.32 26.57
N ASP A 155 -20.05 29.23 27.18
CA ASP A 155 -21.02 29.28 28.27
C ASP A 155 -20.45 30.05 29.47
N VAL A 156 -19.21 29.75 29.87
CA VAL A 156 -18.53 30.46 30.96
C VAL A 156 -18.35 31.95 30.62
N SER A 157 -18.02 32.29 29.38
CA SER A 157 -17.87 33.69 28.96
C SER A 157 -19.20 34.45 29.05
N HIS A 158 -20.31 33.81 28.71
CA HIS A 158 -21.65 34.38 28.84
C HIS A 158 -22.06 34.56 30.30
N GLU A 159 -21.81 33.56 31.15
CA GLU A 159 -22.14 33.63 32.57
C GLU A 159 -21.32 34.68 33.32
N LEU A 160 -20.06 34.93 32.93
CA LEU A 160 -19.21 35.96 33.54
C LEU A 160 -19.54 37.39 33.07
N ARG A 161 -20.04 37.57 31.83
CA ARG A 161 -20.38 38.91 31.30
C ARG A 161 -21.46 39.62 32.12
N THR A 162 -22.48 38.87 32.55
CA THR A 162 -23.61 39.41 33.33
C THR A 162 -23.18 39.99 34.68
N PRO A 163 -22.50 39.25 35.59
CA PRO A 163 -22.08 39.78 36.88
C PRO A 163 -21.02 40.89 36.75
N LEU A 164 -20.11 40.81 35.77
CA LEU A 164 -19.14 41.88 35.52
C LEU A 164 -19.81 43.19 35.10
N SER A 165 -20.86 43.11 34.29
CA SER A 165 -21.65 44.28 33.89
C SER A 165 -22.36 44.90 35.10
N THR A 166 -22.88 44.08 36.00
CA THR A 166 -23.49 44.55 37.26
C THR A 166 -22.48 45.27 38.16
N ILE A 167 -21.29 44.68 38.39
CA ILE A 167 -20.24 45.30 39.22
C ILE A 167 -19.80 46.64 38.61
N ARG A 168 -19.64 46.70 37.28
CA ARG A 168 -19.28 47.93 36.58
C ARG A 168 -20.36 49.01 36.72
N GLY A 169 -21.64 48.64 36.62
CA GLY A 169 -22.75 49.57 36.84
C GLY A 169 -22.77 50.16 38.25
N TYR A 170 -22.38 49.38 39.28
CA TYR A 170 -22.22 49.91 40.64
C TYR A 170 -21.07 50.92 40.76
N MET A 171 -19.96 50.74 40.03
CA MET A 171 -18.84 51.69 40.07
C MET A 171 -19.08 52.97 39.26
N GLU A 172 -19.94 52.93 38.24
CA GLU A 172 -20.29 54.11 37.43
C GLU A 172 -21.40 54.96 38.07
N GLY A 173 -22.16 54.40 39.02
CA GLY A 173 -23.26 55.09 39.72
C GLY A 173 -22.87 55.77 41.04
N LEU A 174 -21.61 55.61 41.49
CA LEU A 174 -21.03 56.28 42.66
C LEU A 174 -20.06 57.39 42.20
#